data_AF-A0A659S156-F1
#
_entry.id   AF-A0A659S156-F1
#
_cell.length_a   1.000
_cell.length_b   1.000
_cell.length_c   1.000
_cell.angle_alpha   90.00
_cell.angle_beta   90.00
_cell.angle_gamma   90.00
#
_symmetry.space_group_name_H-M   'P 1'
#
loop_
_entity.id
_entity.type
_entity.pdbx_description
1 polymer ?
#
loop_
_entity_poly.entity_id
_entity_poly.type
_entity_poly.pdbx_seq_one_letter_code
_entity_poly.pdbx_strand_id
1 'polypeptide(L)'
;RDVVQRALAELEGGAGAVLTNTGMSAIHLVTSGVLAPGGLLVAPHDCYGGSYRLFDSLATRGCYRVRFADQGDERALQAALEEKPKLVLVESPSNPLLRVVDIAKICRLAREAGAVSVVD
;
A
#
# COMPACT_ATOMS: atom_id res chain seq x y z
N ARG A 1 -21.70 9.27 -9.77
CA ARG A 1 -20.78 8.21 -9.28
C ARG A 1 -20.15 7.47 -10.46
N ASP A 2 -20.93 6.77 -11.27
CA ASP A 2 -20.39 5.85 -12.29
C ASP A 2 -19.63 6.56 -13.43
N VAL A 3 -20.00 7.80 -13.75
CA VAL A 3 -19.24 8.64 -14.71
C VAL A 3 -17.82 8.91 -14.21
N VAL A 4 -17.66 9.27 -12.93
CA VAL A 4 -16.34 9.55 -12.32
C VAL A 4 -15.50 8.28 -12.26
N GLN A 5 -16.10 7.14 -11.89
CA GLN A 5 -15.39 5.86 -11.85
C GLN A 5 -14.87 5.45 -13.23
N ARG A 6 -15.69 5.60 -14.29
CA ARG A 6 -15.24 5.30 -15.66
C ARG A 6 -14.12 6.24 -16.10
N ALA A 7 -14.28 7.54 -15.87
CA ALA A 7 -13.25 8.52 -16.23
C ALA A 7 -11.91 8.25 -15.52
N LEU A 8 -11.93 7.93 -14.22
CA LEU A 8 -10.71 7.58 -13.47
C LEU A 8 -10.07 6.29 -14.01
N ALA A 9 -10.87 5.24 -14.26
CA ALA A 9 -10.36 4.00 -14.81
C ALA A 9 -9.71 4.21 -16.19
N GLU A 10 -10.32 5.02 -17.06
CA GLU A 10 -9.79 5.37 -18.37
C GLU A 10 -8.49 6.18 -18.28
N LEU A 11 -8.41 7.17 -17.38
CA LEU A 11 -7.22 8.00 -17.18
C LEU A 11 -6.03 7.18 -16.66
N GLU A 12 -6.28 6.24 -15.76
CA GLU A 12 -5.24 5.35 -15.19
C GLU A 12 -4.95 4.12 -16.07
N GLY A 13 -5.71 3.92 -17.16
CA GLY A 13 -5.64 2.69 -17.97
C GLY A 13 -6.02 1.43 -17.19
N GLY A 14 -6.79 1.57 -16.10
CA GLY A 14 -7.22 0.50 -15.22
C GLY A 14 -8.48 -0.22 -15.69
N ALA A 15 -8.70 -1.45 -15.19
CA ALA A 15 -9.88 -2.26 -15.53
C ALA A 15 -11.20 -1.70 -14.96
N GLY A 16 -11.13 -0.79 -13.99
CA GLY A 16 -12.27 -0.17 -13.32
C GLY A 16 -11.83 0.67 -12.13
N ALA A 17 -12.76 1.39 -11.52
CA ALA A 17 -12.51 2.19 -10.32
C ALA A 17 -13.67 2.05 -9.33
N VAL A 18 -13.35 2.19 -8.04
CA VAL A 18 -14.32 2.22 -6.94
C VAL A 18 -14.22 3.58 -6.26
N LEU A 19 -15.36 4.28 -6.16
CA LEU A 19 -15.41 5.59 -5.49
C LEU A 19 -15.76 5.41 -4.01
N THR A 20 -14.90 5.93 -3.13
CA THR A 20 -15.13 6.04 -1.68
C THR A 20 -15.40 7.49 -1.29
N ASN A 21 -15.84 7.72 -0.04
CA ASN A 21 -16.10 9.06 0.47
C ASN A 21 -14.83 9.85 0.84
N THR A 22 -13.69 9.15 1.05
CA THR A 22 -12.37 9.76 1.33
C THR A 22 -11.23 8.87 0.83
N GLY A 23 -10.03 9.44 0.66
CA GLY A 23 -8.81 8.67 0.37
C GLY A 23 -8.51 7.63 1.45
N MET A 24 -8.65 7.98 2.74
CA MET A 24 -8.48 7.02 3.84
C MET A 24 -9.45 5.85 3.76
N SER A 25 -10.67 6.06 3.26
CA SER A 25 -11.63 4.98 3.04
C SER A 25 -11.22 4.08 1.87
N ALA A 26 -10.55 4.61 0.84
CA ALA A 26 -9.98 3.78 -0.24
C ALA A 26 -8.81 2.92 0.27
N ILE A 27 -7.89 3.54 1.04
CA ILE A 27 -6.76 2.85 1.69
C ILE A 27 -7.25 1.76 2.66
N HIS A 28 -8.28 2.05 3.45
CA HIS A 28 -8.87 1.06 4.35
C HIS A 28 -9.56 -0.08 3.59
N LEU A 29 -10.29 0.25 2.52
CA LEU A 29 -10.99 -0.73 1.69
C LEU A 29 -10.02 -1.71 1.04
N VAL A 30 -8.94 -1.21 0.41
CA VAL A 30 -7.98 -2.07 -0.29
C VAL A 30 -7.21 -2.95 0.69
N THR A 31 -6.77 -2.41 1.83
CA THR A 31 -6.02 -3.20 2.82
C THR A 31 -6.90 -4.26 3.47
N SER A 32 -8.14 -3.93 3.87
CA SER A 32 -9.06 -4.89 4.49
C SER A 32 -9.65 -5.90 3.50
N GLY A 33 -9.70 -5.56 2.21
CA GLY A 33 -10.17 -6.47 1.16
C GLY A 33 -9.12 -7.50 0.74
N VAL A 34 -7.83 -7.17 0.85
CA VAL A 34 -6.72 -8.06 0.46
C VAL A 34 -6.16 -8.84 1.66
N LEU A 35 -6.14 -8.23 2.85
CA LEU A 35 -5.52 -8.80 4.04
C LEU A 35 -6.55 -9.52 4.92
N ALA A 36 -6.15 -10.67 5.45
CA ALA A 36 -6.84 -11.40 6.50
C ALA A 36 -6.00 -11.37 7.79
N PRO A 37 -6.56 -11.76 8.96
CA PRO A 37 -5.79 -11.90 10.19
C PRO A 37 -4.51 -12.72 9.99
N GLY A 38 -3.38 -12.19 10.44
CA GLY A 38 -2.05 -12.76 10.24
C GLY A 38 -1.38 -12.44 8.89
N GLY A 39 -2.12 -11.94 7.90
CA GLY A 39 -1.55 -11.43 6.64
C GLY A 39 -0.66 -10.22 6.89
N LEU A 40 0.40 -10.05 6.09
CA LEU A 40 1.38 -8.98 6.29
C LEU A 40 1.26 -7.89 5.22
N LEU A 41 1.11 -6.65 5.70
CA LEU A 41 1.28 -5.40 4.97
C LEU A 41 2.70 -4.89 5.12
N VAL A 42 3.39 -4.58 4.03
CA VAL A 42 4.59 -3.74 4.04
C VAL A 42 4.21 -2.34 3.57
N ALA A 43 4.52 -1.32 4.36
CA ALA A 43 4.20 0.07 4.08
C ALA A 43 5.45 0.96 4.21
N PRO A 44 5.49 2.14 3.56
CA PRO A 44 6.59 3.09 3.72
C PRO A 44 6.66 3.57 5.17
N HIS A 45 7.86 3.64 5.73
CA HIS A 45 8.07 4.16 7.09
C HIS A 45 7.67 5.63 7.27
N ASP A 46 7.68 6.38 6.17
CA ASP A 46 7.40 7.81 6.07
C ASP A 46 6.11 8.09 5.28
N CYS A 47 5.21 7.11 5.20
CA CYS A 47 3.90 7.31 4.59
C CYS A 47 3.06 8.37 5.33
N TYR A 48 2.02 8.85 4.67
CA TYR A 48 1.08 9.79 5.24
C TYR A 48 0.64 9.37 6.65
N GLY A 49 0.72 10.30 7.62
CA GLY A 49 0.48 9.98 9.03
C GLY A 49 -0.91 9.41 9.33
N GLY A 50 -1.92 9.69 8.49
CA GLY A 50 -3.22 9.04 8.59
C GLY A 50 -3.19 7.55 8.22
N SER A 51 -2.47 7.20 7.16
CA SER A 51 -2.21 5.83 6.72
C SER A 51 -1.44 5.05 7.78
N TYR A 52 -0.36 5.64 8.33
CA TYR A 52 0.39 5.04 9.43
C TYR A 52 -0.52 4.66 10.61
N ARG A 53 -1.28 5.63 11.13
CA ARG A 53 -2.16 5.41 12.31
C ARG A 53 -3.24 4.38 12.04
N LEU A 54 -3.80 4.38 10.83
CA LEU A 54 -4.80 3.38 10.42
C LEU A 54 -4.19 1.98 10.46
N PHE A 55 -3.02 1.79 9.82
CA PHE A 55 -2.40 0.46 9.72
C PHE A 55 -1.95 -0.07 11.08
N ASP A 56 -1.33 0.77 11.91
CA ASP A 56 -0.89 0.43 13.26
C ASP A 56 -2.06 0.06 14.18
N SER A 57 -3.15 0.84 14.13
CA SER A 57 -4.36 0.57 14.91
C SER A 57 -5.01 -0.76 14.52
N LEU A 58 -5.14 -1.04 13.23
CA LEU A 58 -5.71 -2.30 12.74
C LEU A 58 -4.80 -3.50 13.05
N ALA A 59 -3.48 -3.31 12.99
CA ALA A 59 -2.53 -4.36 13.35
C ALA A 59 -2.57 -4.69 14.85
N THR A 60 -2.64 -3.68 15.72
CA THR A 60 -2.79 -3.85 17.17
C THR A 60 -4.08 -4.60 17.53
N ARG A 61 -5.14 -4.42 16.73
CA ARG A 61 -6.42 -5.14 16.87
C ARG A 61 -6.40 -6.55 16.28
N GLY A 62 -5.28 -6.99 15.71
CA GLY A 62 -5.12 -8.32 15.13
C GLY A 62 -5.81 -8.51 13.77
N CYS A 63 -6.22 -7.43 13.10
CA CYS A 63 -6.85 -7.53 11.78
C CYS A 63 -5.87 -8.03 10.71
N TYR A 64 -4.59 -7.69 10.85
CA TYR A 64 -3.45 -8.15 10.05
C TYR A 64 -2.14 -7.74 10.76
N ARG A 65 -0.98 -8.01 10.16
CA ARG A 65 0.34 -7.52 10.59
C ARG A 65 0.78 -6.38 9.69
N VAL A 66 1.52 -5.41 10.22
CA VAL A 66 2.15 -4.34 9.43
C VAL A 66 3.65 -4.30 9.71
N ARG A 67 4.45 -4.10 8.66
CA ARG A 67 5.87 -3.76 8.75
C ARG A 67 6.12 -2.46 7.99
N PHE A 68 6.53 -1.44 8.72
CA PHE A 68 7.00 -0.18 8.16
C PHE A 68 8.47 -0.32 7.76
N ALA A 69 8.82 0.05 6.54
CA ALA A 69 10.18 -0.06 6.01
C ALA A 69 10.56 1.17 5.19
N ASP A 70 11.85 1.55 5.20
CA ASP A 70 12.38 2.50 4.22
C ASP A 70 12.51 1.77 2.87
N GLN A 71 11.62 2.10 1.94
CA GLN A 71 11.57 1.47 0.63
C GLN A 71 12.65 2.00 -0.32
N GLY A 72 13.36 3.06 0.07
CA GLY A 72 14.59 3.52 -0.59
C GLY A 72 15.84 2.76 -0.13
N ASP A 73 15.80 2.07 1.01
CA ASP A 73 16.88 1.22 1.50
C ASP A 73 16.66 -0.23 1.02
N GLU A 74 17.56 -0.70 0.17
CA GLU A 74 17.48 -2.03 -0.43
C GLU A 74 17.51 -3.16 0.61
N ARG A 75 18.29 -3.02 1.69
CA ARG A 75 18.37 -4.04 2.73
C ARG A 75 17.10 -4.06 3.56
N ALA A 76 16.57 -2.88 3.90
CA ALA A 76 15.33 -2.77 4.66
C ALA A 76 14.14 -3.34 3.86
N LEU A 77 14.06 -3.00 2.57
CA LEU A 77 13.04 -3.52 1.66
C LEU A 77 13.15 -5.04 1.50
N GLN A 78 14.34 -5.58 1.24
CA GLN A 78 14.55 -7.02 1.09
C GLN A 78 14.15 -7.79 2.35
N ALA A 79 14.59 -7.32 3.53
CA ALA A 79 14.24 -7.95 4.80
C ALA A 79 12.73 -7.90 5.09
N ALA A 80 12.00 -6.90 4.59
CA ALA A 80 10.55 -6.84 4.69
C ALA A 80 9.84 -7.80 3.73
N LEU A 81 10.38 -7.98 2.51
CA LEU A 81 9.84 -8.90 1.52
C LEU A 81 10.10 -10.38 1.87
N GLU A 82 11.19 -10.70 2.57
CA GLU A 82 11.50 -12.05 3.05
C GLU A 82 10.46 -12.59 4.04
N GLU A 83 9.71 -11.72 4.70
CA GLU A 83 8.58 -12.11 5.54
C GLU A 83 7.33 -12.54 4.75
N LYS A 84 7.41 -12.56 3.41
CA LYS A 84 6.35 -12.98 2.49
C LYS A 84 5.05 -12.17 2.67
N PRO A 85 5.10 -10.84 2.47
CA PRO A 85 3.91 -10.01 2.58
C PRO A 85 2.82 -10.41 1.59
N LYS A 86 1.59 -10.06 1.92
CA LYS A 86 0.44 -10.19 1.01
C LYS A 86 0.18 -8.90 0.26
N LEU A 87 0.53 -7.76 0.85
CA LEU A 87 0.38 -6.45 0.24
C LEU A 87 1.62 -5.60 0.50
N VAL A 88 2.09 -4.90 -0.54
CA VAL A 88 3.11 -3.86 -0.45
C VAL A 88 2.48 -2.56 -0.90
N LEU A 89 2.37 -1.59 0.01
CA LEU A 89 1.90 -0.25 -0.30
C LEU A 89 3.10 0.65 -0.59
N VAL A 90 3.02 1.48 -1.62
CA VAL A 90 4.05 2.43 -2.06
C VAL A 90 3.43 3.83 -2.07
N GLU A 91 4.17 4.84 -1.62
CA GLU A 91 3.77 6.24 -1.70
C GLU A 91 4.96 7.03 -2.27
N SER A 92 4.76 7.75 -3.37
CA SER A 92 5.85 8.50 -4.03
C SER A 92 5.32 9.68 -4.85
N PRO A 93 5.69 10.93 -4.51
CA PRO A 93 6.54 11.32 -3.40
C PRO A 93 5.81 11.19 -2.05
N SER A 94 6.52 10.80 -0.98
CA SER A 94 5.92 10.69 0.35
C SER A 94 5.43 12.03 0.91
N ASN A 95 4.36 12.01 1.71
CA ASN A 95 3.83 13.19 2.38
C ASN A 95 4.14 13.16 3.89
N PRO A 96 4.88 14.14 4.46
CA PRO A 96 5.25 15.44 3.87
C PRO A 96 6.69 15.53 3.35
N LEU A 97 7.50 14.47 3.45
CA LEU A 97 8.95 14.53 3.25
C LEU A 97 9.38 14.56 1.77
N LEU A 98 8.44 14.36 0.86
CA LEU A 98 8.60 14.33 -0.59
C LEU A 98 9.67 13.35 -1.09
N ARG A 99 9.84 12.23 -0.39
CA ARG A 99 10.82 11.20 -0.77
C ARG A 99 10.27 10.40 -1.95
N VAL A 100 11.12 10.16 -2.94
CA VAL A 100 10.78 9.40 -4.15
C VAL A 100 11.43 8.03 -4.06
N VAL A 101 10.67 7.00 -4.44
CA VAL A 101 11.15 5.61 -4.51
C VAL A 101 10.94 5.04 -5.91
N ASP A 102 11.70 4.00 -6.26
CA ASP A 102 11.57 3.32 -7.55
C ASP A 102 10.35 2.38 -7.54
N ILE A 103 9.20 2.88 -7.98
CA ILE A 103 7.93 2.16 -8.02
C ILE A 103 8.06 0.87 -8.86
N ALA A 104 8.74 0.92 -10.01
CA ALA A 104 8.88 -0.23 -10.89
C ALA A 104 9.70 -1.34 -10.24
N LYS A 105 10.82 -0.99 -9.58
CA LYS A 105 11.64 -1.93 -8.81
C LYS A 105 10.83 -2.55 -7.68
N ILE A 106 10.12 -1.75 -6.88
CA ILE A 106 9.34 -2.26 -5.74
C ILE A 106 8.21 -3.19 -6.21
N CYS A 107 7.47 -2.82 -7.25
CA CYS A 107 6.41 -3.65 -7.82
C CYS A 107 6.92 -4.99 -8.34
N ARG A 108 8.10 -5.01 -8.98
CA ARG A 108 8.74 -6.26 -9.43
C ARG A 108 9.08 -7.15 -8.23
N LEU A 109 9.78 -6.61 -7.23
CA LEU A 109 10.19 -7.36 -6.05
C LEU A 109 8.99 -7.86 -5.21
N ALA A 110 7.95 -7.04 -5.09
CA ALA A 110 6.69 -7.43 -4.44
C ALA A 110 6.04 -8.62 -5.16
N ARG A 111 6.00 -8.60 -6.49
CA ARG A 111 5.48 -9.71 -7.30
C ARG A 111 6.30 -10.99 -7.13
N GLU A 112 7.62 -10.89 -7.12
CA GLU A 112 8.54 -12.02 -6.86
C GLU A 112 8.31 -12.63 -5.47
N ALA A 113 7.98 -11.80 -4.47
CA ALA A 113 7.60 -12.25 -3.13
C ALA A 113 6.15 -12.77 -3.02
N GLY A 114 5.36 -12.70 -4.10
CA GLY A 114 3.96 -13.14 -4.14
C GLY A 114 2.97 -12.13 -3.51
N ALA A 115 3.35 -10.86 -3.39
CA ALA A 115 2.53 -9.79 -2.86
C ALA A 115 1.82 -8.98 -3.96
N VAL A 116 0.67 -8.39 -3.61
CA VAL A 116 0.00 -7.37 -4.42
C VAL A 116 0.62 -6.00 -4.13
N SER A 117 0.91 -5.23 -5.17
CA SER A 117 1.35 -3.84 -5.03
C SER A 117 0.16 -2.88 -5.07
N VAL A 118 0.14 -1.91 -4.15
CA VAL A 118 -0.78 -0.78 -4.13
C VAL A 118 0.04 0.49 -4.11
N VAL A 119 -0.33 1.47 -4.94
CA VAL A 119 0.34 2.78 -4.99
C VAL A 119 -0.67 3.85 -4.55
N ASP A 120 -0.26 4.67 -3.60
CA ASP A 120 -0.88 5.94 -3.22
C ASP A 120 -0.15 7.08 -3.95
#